data_AF-A0A972MMB2-F1
#
_entry.id   AF-A0A972MMB2-F1
#
_cell.length_a   1.000
_cell.length_b   1.000
_cell.length_c   1.000
_cell.angle_alpha   90.00
_cell.angle_beta   90.00
_cell.angle_gamma   90.00
#
_symmetry.space_group_name_H-M   'P 1'
#
loop_
_entity.id
_entity.type
_entity.pdbx_description
1 polymer ?
#
loop_
_entity_poly.entity_id
_entity_poly.type
_entity_poly.pdbx_seq_one_letter_code
_entity_poly.pdbx_strand_id
1 'polypeptide(L)'
;MVRKFFRITDNDKIDQFVRKYKIPREYLVVNRKSITKGIFVGLFWGFIPMPMQMLAVVLTTPFIKFNVPIAISMVWLSNPITMPFMYYMEYKTGLLLLGSDGVGSAELTLNWFSENWGDIIVPLYIGTIPYSTIVAPIVAIIVNLLWIESVRKRAKRKRDKRL
;
A
#
# COMPACT_ATOMS: atom_id res chain seq x y z
N MET A 1 6.10 -0.94 -32.75
CA MET A 1 5.95 -2.34 -32.31
C MET A 1 5.56 -2.53 -30.82
N VAL A 2 5.69 -1.55 -29.91
CA VAL A 2 5.37 -1.72 -28.46
C VAL A 2 3.92 -1.33 -28.09
N ARG A 3 3.10 -0.84 -29.02
CA ARG A 3 1.67 -0.58 -28.79
C ARG A 3 0.85 -1.86 -28.52
N LYS A 4 1.40 -3.05 -28.81
CA LYS A 4 0.71 -4.33 -28.63
C LYS A 4 0.66 -4.81 -27.17
N PHE A 5 1.56 -4.35 -26.29
CA PHE A 5 1.65 -4.85 -24.91
C PHE A 5 0.79 -4.10 -23.88
N PHE A 6 0.25 -2.92 -24.25
CA PHE A 6 -0.62 -2.10 -23.39
C PHE A 6 -1.93 -1.74 -24.09
N ARG A 7 -2.40 -2.59 -25.00
CA ARG A 7 -3.82 -2.61 -25.33
C ARG A 7 -4.43 -3.42 -24.17
N ILE A 8 -4.86 -2.73 -23.12
CA ILE A 8 -5.74 -3.33 -22.11
C ILE A 8 -6.86 -3.91 -22.94
N THR A 9 -6.92 -5.24 -22.97
CA THR A 9 -7.93 -6.01 -23.67
C THR A 9 -9.28 -5.37 -23.35
N ASP A 10 -10.07 -4.99 -24.37
CA ASP A 10 -11.52 -4.85 -24.20
C ASP A 10 -12.00 -6.22 -23.73
N ASN A 11 -11.90 -6.45 -22.43
CA ASN A 11 -12.26 -7.71 -21.83
C ASN A 11 -13.72 -7.56 -21.49
N ASP A 12 -14.57 -7.85 -22.47
CA ASP A 12 -16.03 -7.74 -22.39
C ASP A 12 -16.58 -8.35 -21.09
N LYS A 13 -15.90 -9.36 -20.54
CA LYS A 13 -16.22 -10.00 -19.26
C LYS A 13 -16.07 -9.07 -18.05
N ILE A 14 -15.00 -8.26 -17.98
CA ILE A 14 -14.79 -7.31 -16.89
C ILE A 14 -15.84 -6.21 -16.97
N ASP A 15 -16.10 -5.71 -18.18
CA ASP A 15 -17.09 -4.67 -18.40
C ASP A 15 -18.52 -5.17 -18.10
N GLN A 16 -18.84 -6.42 -18.45
CA GLN A 16 -20.08 -7.09 -18.05
C GLN A 16 -20.17 -7.27 -16.53
N PHE A 17 -19.08 -7.69 -15.87
CA PHE A 17 -19.03 -7.84 -14.41
C PHE A 17 -19.27 -6.51 -13.68
N VAL A 18 -18.56 -5.45 -14.09
CA VAL A 18 -18.69 -4.11 -13.52
C VAL A 18 -20.12 -3.59 -13.69
N ARG A 19 -20.74 -3.80 -14.87
CA ARG A 19 -22.14 -3.46 -15.12
C ARG A 19 -23.10 -4.30 -14.26
N LYS A 20 -22.85 -5.60 -14.13
CA LYS A 20 -23.69 -6.53 -13.35
C LYS A 20 -23.75 -6.16 -11.86
N TYR A 21 -22.61 -5.80 -11.26
CA TYR A 21 -22.51 -5.44 -9.85
C TYR A 21 -22.57 -3.93 -9.58
N LYS A 22 -22.84 -3.11 -10.60
CA LYS A 22 -22.91 -1.64 -10.52
C LYS A 22 -21.69 -1.02 -9.84
N ILE A 23 -20.49 -1.57 -10.09
CA ILE A 23 -19.25 -1.06 -9.48
C ILE A 23 -18.92 0.30 -10.11
N PRO A 24 -18.71 1.36 -9.30
CA PRO A 24 -18.30 2.65 -9.82
C PRO A 24 -16.95 2.54 -10.54
N ARG A 25 -16.90 2.96 -11.81
CA ARG A 25 -15.70 2.81 -12.66
C ARG A 25 -14.51 3.60 -12.10
N GLU A 26 -14.76 4.63 -11.32
CA GLU A 26 -13.78 5.49 -10.66
C GLU A 26 -12.75 4.68 -9.84
N TYR A 27 -13.19 3.55 -9.26
CA TYR A 27 -12.34 2.65 -8.48
C TYR A 27 -11.44 1.75 -9.30
N LEU A 28 -11.67 1.65 -10.61
CA LEU A 28 -10.94 0.81 -11.55
C LEU A 28 -10.14 1.65 -12.56
N VAL A 29 -10.31 2.98 -12.58
CA VAL A 29 -9.63 3.84 -13.56
C VAL A 29 -8.11 3.74 -13.38
N VAL A 30 -7.45 3.40 -14.48
CA VAL A 30 -5.99 3.37 -14.61
C VAL A 30 -5.52 4.74 -15.06
N ASN A 31 -5.44 5.68 -14.12
CA ASN A 31 -4.80 6.97 -14.34
C ASN A 31 -3.78 7.25 -13.23
N ARG A 32 -2.81 8.13 -13.52
CA ARG A 32 -1.72 8.46 -12.61
C ARG A 32 -2.23 8.82 -11.21
N LYS A 33 -3.20 9.74 -11.11
CA LYS A 33 -3.73 10.22 -9.82
C LYS A 33 -4.41 9.09 -9.04
N SER A 34 -5.22 8.27 -9.72
CA SER A 34 -5.97 7.15 -9.11
C SER A 34 -5.04 6.06 -8.60
N ILE A 35 -4.01 5.70 -9.37
CA ILE A 35 -2.99 4.71 -8.98
C ILE A 35 -2.15 5.24 -7.83
N THR A 36 -1.64 6.48 -7.90
CA THR A 36 -0.85 7.07 -6.82
C THR A 36 -1.62 7.13 -5.50
N LYS A 37 -2.91 7.52 -5.54
CA LYS A 37 -3.77 7.49 -4.36
C LYS A 37 -4.00 6.07 -3.85
N GLY A 38 -4.19 5.10 -4.76
CA GLY A 38 -4.37 3.69 -4.40
C GLY A 38 -3.14 3.14 -3.71
N ILE A 39 -1.93 3.48 -4.20
CA ILE A 39 -0.67 3.10 -3.58
C ILE A 39 -0.56 3.67 -2.16
N PHE A 40 -0.85 4.96 -2.00
CA PHE A 40 -0.85 5.60 -0.68
C PHE A 40 -1.81 4.92 0.29
N VAL A 41 -3.08 4.76 -0.08
CA VAL A 41 -4.11 4.15 0.80
C VAL A 41 -3.74 2.71 1.16
N GLY A 42 -3.30 1.93 0.18
CA GLY A 42 -2.96 0.54 0.42
C GLY A 42 -1.72 0.36 1.27
N LEU A 43 -0.69 1.19 1.09
CA LEU A 43 0.49 1.18 1.96
C LEU A 43 0.17 1.69 3.37
N PHE A 44 -0.65 2.74 3.49
CA PHE A 44 -1.09 3.28 4.78
C PHE A 44 -1.73 2.18 5.64
N TRP A 45 -2.70 1.44 5.08
CA TRP A 45 -3.34 0.34 5.80
C TRP A 45 -2.43 -0.90 5.90
N GLY A 46 -1.55 -1.13 4.93
CA GLY A 46 -0.62 -2.26 4.91
C GLY A 46 0.45 -2.19 6.00
N PHE A 47 0.83 -0.99 6.44
CA PHE A 47 1.74 -0.74 7.56
C PHE A 47 1.08 -0.85 8.94
N ILE A 48 -0.25 -0.93 9.03
CA ILE A 48 -0.95 -1.05 10.32
C ILE A 48 -1.23 -2.54 10.56
N PRO A 49 -0.61 -3.20 11.56
CA PRO A 49 -0.79 -4.62 11.86
C PRO A 49 -2.21 -4.89 12.39
N MET A 50 -3.16 -5.16 11.52
CA MET A 50 -4.54 -5.45 11.91
C MET A 50 -5.16 -6.52 11.02
N PRO A 51 -6.13 -7.29 11.53
CA PRO A 51 -6.93 -8.14 10.67
C PRO A 51 -7.76 -7.27 9.72
N MET A 52 -8.19 -7.86 8.60
CA MET A 52 -9.12 -7.22 7.66
C MET A 52 -8.65 -5.88 7.06
N GLN A 53 -7.36 -5.69 6.81
CA GLN A 53 -6.83 -4.48 6.15
C GLN A 53 -7.53 -4.17 4.80
N MET A 54 -7.96 -5.20 4.06
CA MET A 54 -8.74 -5.03 2.83
C MET A 54 -10.09 -4.33 3.09
N LEU A 55 -10.74 -4.62 4.21
CA LEU A 55 -11.97 -3.95 4.61
C LEU A 55 -11.70 -2.47 4.90
N ALA A 56 -10.60 -2.16 5.60
CA ALA A 56 -10.21 -0.78 5.86
C ALA A 56 -9.96 0.03 4.57
N VAL A 57 -9.35 -0.59 3.55
CA VAL A 57 -9.23 0.00 2.20
C VAL A 57 -10.62 0.30 1.62
N VAL A 58 -11.55 -0.66 1.65
CA VAL A 58 -12.90 -0.46 1.12
C VAL A 58 -13.65 0.65 1.88
N LEU A 59 -13.53 0.68 3.20
CA LEU A 59 -14.12 1.72 4.06
C LEU A 59 -13.55 3.13 3.79
N THR A 60 -12.39 3.23 3.13
CA THR A 60 -11.79 4.50 2.74
C THR A 60 -12.42 5.09 1.46
N THR A 61 -13.11 4.27 0.66
CA THR A 61 -13.69 4.66 -0.65
C THR A 61 -14.78 5.74 -0.63
N PRO A 62 -15.60 5.93 0.44
CA PRO A 62 -16.52 7.05 0.54
C PRO A 62 -15.80 8.40 0.62
N PHE A 63 -14.63 8.44 1.25
CA PHE A 63 -13.89 9.68 1.52
C PHE A 63 -12.99 10.09 0.35
N ILE A 64 -12.36 9.12 -0.31
CA ILE A 64 -11.44 9.37 -1.41
C ILE A 64 -11.62 8.37 -2.55
N LYS A 65 -11.59 8.86 -3.79
CA LYS A 65 -11.59 8.03 -5.00
C LYS A 65 -10.16 7.66 -5.39
N PHE A 66 -9.90 6.36 -5.49
CA PHE A 66 -8.60 5.77 -5.84
C PHE A 66 -8.78 4.41 -6.50
N ASN A 67 -7.70 3.85 -7.07
CA ASN A 67 -7.73 2.54 -7.67
C ASN A 67 -7.73 1.45 -6.58
N VAL A 68 -8.91 0.87 -6.30
CA VAL A 68 -9.12 -0.09 -5.20
C VAL A 68 -8.31 -1.37 -5.39
N PRO A 69 -8.26 -1.99 -6.59
CA PRO A 69 -7.40 -3.16 -6.82
C PRO A 69 -5.94 -2.90 -6.47
N ILE A 70 -5.38 -1.75 -6.89
CA ILE A 70 -4.00 -1.38 -6.56
C ILE A 70 -3.81 -1.20 -5.05
N ALA A 71 -4.76 -0.57 -4.36
CA ALA A 71 -4.69 -0.41 -2.90
C ALA A 71 -4.69 -1.77 -2.18
N ILE A 72 -5.58 -2.68 -2.57
CA ILE A 72 -5.60 -4.06 -2.04
C ILE A 72 -4.27 -4.78 -2.31
N SER A 73 -3.70 -4.63 -3.52
CA SER A 73 -2.40 -5.24 -3.83
C SER A 73 -1.26 -4.69 -2.97
N MET A 74 -1.30 -3.41 -2.56
CA MET A 74 -0.29 -2.86 -1.65
C MET A 74 -0.45 -3.38 -0.23
N VAL A 75 -1.68 -3.64 0.23
CA VAL A 75 -1.92 -4.29 1.53
C VAL A 75 -1.26 -5.67 1.59
N TRP A 76 -1.24 -6.42 0.49
CA TRP A 76 -0.56 -7.72 0.42
C TRP A 76 0.98 -7.64 0.49
N LEU A 77 1.54 -6.43 0.54
CA LEU A 77 2.95 -6.25 0.84
C LEU A 77 3.30 -6.76 2.23
N SER A 78 2.41 -6.65 3.22
CA SER A 78 2.53 -7.31 4.53
C SER A 78 1.97 -8.73 4.43
N ASN A 79 2.80 -9.65 3.95
CA ASN A 79 2.50 -11.09 3.86
C ASN A 79 3.38 -11.87 4.86
N PRO A 80 3.18 -13.18 5.09
CA PRO A 80 3.91 -13.93 6.12
C PRO A 80 5.44 -13.86 6.03
N ILE A 81 6.00 -13.54 4.87
CA ILE A 81 7.44 -13.41 4.66
C ILE A 81 7.92 -12.01 5.08
N THR A 82 7.17 -10.97 4.76
CA THR A 82 7.56 -9.56 5.01
C THR A 82 7.08 -9.01 6.34
N MET A 83 5.96 -9.51 6.87
CA MET A 83 5.38 -9.08 8.14
C MET A 83 6.38 -9.13 9.30
N PRO A 84 7.16 -10.22 9.53
CA PRO A 84 8.10 -10.26 10.64
C PRO A 84 9.14 -9.13 10.56
N PHE A 85 9.63 -8.83 9.36
CA PHE A 85 10.58 -7.75 9.14
C PHE A 85 9.96 -6.37 9.36
N MET A 86 8.76 -6.14 8.82
CA MET A 86 8.02 -4.90 9.02
C MET A 86 7.71 -4.65 10.50
N TYR A 87 7.16 -5.65 11.19
CA TYR A 87 6.75 -5.54 12.59
C TYR A 87 7.96 -5.37 13.51
N TYR A 88 9.09 -6.00 13.21
CA TYR A 88 10.32 -5.78 13.96
C TYR A 88 10.80 -4.33 13.84
N MET A 89 10.81 -3.77 12.62
CA MET A 89 11.19 -2.37 12.39
C MET A 89 10.23 -1.39 13.06
N GLU A 90 8.92 -1.65 12.95
CA GLU A 90 7.88 -0.85 13.60
C GLU A 90 8.04 -0.90 15.12
N TYR A 91 8.19 -2.09 15.71
CA TYR A 91 8.42 -2.26 17.14
C TYR A 91 9.66 -1.50 17.62
N LYS A 92 10.81 -1.66 16.95
CA LYS A 92 12.04 -0.92 17.28
C LYS A 92 11.87 0.60 17.15
N THR A 93 11.16 1.05 16.14
CA THR A 93 10.84 2.48 15.95
C THR A 93 9.93 2.97 17.08
N GLY A 94 8.94 2.18 17.47
CA GLY A 94 8.07 2.49 18.60
C GLY A 94 8.79 2.59 19.93
N LEU A 95 9.70 1.66 20.21
CA LEU A 95 10.56 1.70 21.40
C LEU A 95 11.39 2.98 21.43
N LEU A 96 11.99 3.34 20.29
CA LEU A 96 12.75 4.59 20.16
C LEU A 96 11.87 5.82 20.41
N LEU A 97 10.66 5.85 19.85
CA LEU A 97 9.72 6.97 20.03
C LEU A 97 9.18 7.08 21.46
N LEU A 98 9.03 5.96 22.15
CA LEU A 98 8.56 5.89 23.54
C LEU A 98 9.70 6.06 24.56
N GLY A 99 10.96 6.00 24.14
CA GLY A 99 12.11 5.99 25.05
C GLY A 99 12.12 4.75 25.96
N SER A 100 11.58 3.62 25.48
CA SER A 100 11.51 2.36 26.23
C SER A 100 12.58 1.39 25.74
N ASP A 101 13.20 0.65 26.67
CA ASP A 101 14.13 -0.43 26.35
C ASP A 101 13.42 -1.69 25.83
N GLY A 102 12.09 -1.71 25.95
CA GLY A 102 11.22 -2.80 25.50
C GLY A 102 11.29 -4.02 26.40
N VAL A 103 10.70 -5.12 25.91
CA VAL A 103 10.79 -6.40 26.60
C VAL A 103 12.22 -6.96 26.52
N GLY A 104 12.69 -7.58 27.61
CA GLY A 104 13.99 -8.24 27.71
C GLY A 104 14.13 -9.47 26.81
N SER A 105 14.82 -10.52 27.28
CA SER A 105 15.01 -11.75 26.49
C SER A 105 13.67 -12.33 26.06
N ALA A 106 13.46 -12.42 24.74
CA ALA A 106 12.23 -12.96 24.17
C ALA A 106 12.20 -14.49 24.32
N GLU A 107 11.16 -15.01 24.94
CA GLU A 107 10.88 -16.44 25.00
C GLU A 107 9.73 -16.78 24.06
N LEU A 108 9.89 -17.83 23.26
CA LEU A 108 8.86 -18.27 22.33
C LEU A 108 7.80 -19.12 23.04
N THR A 109 7.21 -18.58 24.10
CA THR A 109 6.14 -19.22 24.88
C THR A 109 4.91 -18.34 24.93
N LEU A 110 3.73 -18.96 24.97
CA LEU A 110 2.46 -18.23 25.05
C LEU A 110 2.32 -17.44 26.36
N ASN A 111 2.87 -17.98 27.46
CA ASN A 111 2.83 -17.34 28.77
C ASN A 111 3.64 -16.04 28.75
N TRP A 112 4.88 -16.09 28.27
CA TRP A 112 5.72 -14.89 28.12
C TRP A 112 5.05 -13.84 27.23
N PHE A 113 4.46 -14.27 26.10
CA PHE A 113 3.79 -13.34 25.21
C PHE A 113 2.55 -12.69 25.85
N SER A 114 1.77 -13.46 26.63
CA SER A 114 0.61 -12.93 27.34
C SER A 114 1.00 -11.94 28.43
N GLU A 115 2.09 -12.18 29.14
CA GLU A 115 2.62 -11.30 30.20
C GLU A 115 3.14 -9.97 29.63
N ASN A 116 3.72 -10.01 28.42
CA ASN A 116 4.36 -8.86 27.78
C ASN A 116 3.54 -8.27 26.61
N TRP A 117 2.27 -8.66 26.46
CA TRP A 117 1.42 -8.28 25.32
C TRP A 117 1.35 -6.77 25.11
N GLY A 118 1.17 -6.01 26.20
CA GLY A 118 1.12 -4.54 26.16
C GLY A 118 2.45 -3.92 25.73
N ASP A 119 3.55 -4.42 26.28
CA ASP A 119 4.91 -3.94 26.00
C ASP A 119 5.38 -4.29 24.59
N ILE A 120 4.73 -5.25 23.92
CA ILE A 120 4.96 -5.55 22.50
C ILE A 120 4.08 -4.68 21.61
N ILE A 121 2.78 -4.63 21.87
CA ILE A 121 1.80 -4.04 20.95
C ILE A 121 1.81 -2.53 20.99
N VAL A 122 1.97 -1.91 22.16
CA VAL A 122 1.98 -0.45 22.26
C VAL A 122 3.13 0.13 21.43
N PRO A 123 4.40 -0.30 21.61
CA PRO A 123 5.48 0.17 20.75
C PRO A 123 5.25 -0.21 19.29
N LEU A 124 4.80 -1.43 18.99
CA LEU A 124 4.52 -1.84 17.61
C LEU A 124 3.58 -0.83 16.92
N TYR A 125 2.42 -0.52 17.52
CA TYR A 125 1.44 0.39 16.93
C TYR A 125 1.92 1.84 16.86
N ILE A 126 2.64 2.33 17.87
CA ILE A 126 3.28 3.66 17.83
C ILE A 126 4.29 3.72 16.69
N GLY A 127 5.03 2.63 16.48
CA GLY A 127 5.96 2.44 15.39
C GLY A 127 5.35 2.58 14.01
N THR A 128 4.09 2.17 13.81
CA THR A 128 3.40 2.23 12.51
C THR A 128 3.13 3.65 12.03
N ILE A 129 3.05 4.61 12.96
CA ILE A 129 2.69 6.01 12.70
C ILE A 129 3.64 6.64 11.66
N PRO A 130 4.98 6.67 11.86
CA PRO A 130 5.89 7.21 10.86
C PRO A 130 5.85 6.47 9.52
N TYR A 131 5.68 5.14 9.50
CA TYR A 131 5.58 4.41 8.22
C TYR A 131 4.32 4.77 7.44
N SER A 132 3.17 4.81 8.12
CA SER A 132 1.89 5.11 7.49
C SER A 132 1.79 6.58 7.07
N THR A 133 2.29 7.51 7.89
CA THR A 133 2.14 8.96 7.66
C THR A 133 3.28 9.60 6.88
N ILE A 134 4.46 8.97 6.82
CA ILE A 134 5.65 9.51 6.13
C ILE A 134 6.07 8.59 4.98
N VAL A 135 6.34 7.32 5.25
CA VAL A 135 6.86 6.39 4.23
C VAL A 135 5.84 6.14 3.12
N ALA A 136 4.59 5.84 3.44
CA ALA A 136 3.54 5.62 2.44
C ALA A 136 3.34 6.83 1.49
N PRO A 137 3.22 8.09 1.98
CA PRO A 137 3.13 9.23 1.08
C PRO A 137 4.42 9.50 0.29
N ILE A 138 5.61 9.27 0.86
CA ILE A 138 6.88 9.37 0.12
C ILE A 138 6.89 8.39 -1.05
N VAL A 139 6.52 7.12 -0.83
CA VAL A 139 6.46 6.11 -1.89
C VAL A 139 5.46 6.52 -2.97
N ALA A 140 4.29 7.01 -2.59
CA ALA A 140 3.29 7.51 -3.54
C ALA A 140 3.82 8.69 -4.38
N ILE A 141 4.55 9.63 -3.76
CA ILE A 141 5.19 10.75 -4.45
C ILE A 141 6.25 10.24 -5.43
N ILE A 142 7.15 9.33 -5.00
CA ILE A 142 8.18 8.74 -5.85
C ILE A 142 7.56 8.07 -7.07
N VAL A 143 6.52 7.24 -6.89
CA VAL A 143 5.83 6.58 -8.00
C VAL A 143 5.20 7.61 -8.95
N ASN A 144 4.61 8.68 -8.42
CA ASN A 144 4.08 9.76 -9.25
C ASN A 144 5.18 10.47 -10.07
N LEU A 145 6.34 10.73 -9.48
CA LEU A 145 7.49 11.33 -10.18
C LEU A 145 8.02 10.42 -11.29
N LEU A 146 8.26 9.13 -10.98
CA LEU A 146 8.70 8.13 -11.94
C LEU A 146 7.71 7.98 -13.11
N TRP A 147 6.41 8.08 -12.83
CA TRP A 147 5.38 8.07 -13.87
C TRP A 147 5.50 9.28 -14.80
N ILE A 148 5.66 10.50 -14.25
CA ILE A 148 5.82 11.73 -15.03
C ILE A 148 7.05 11.63 -15.94
N GLU A 149 8.17 11.17 -15.40
CA GLU A 149 9.39 10.97 -16.19
C GLU A 149 9.21 9.93 -17.30
N SER A 150 8.56 8.81 -17.01
CA SER A 150 8.27 7.76 -17.98
C SER A 150 7.45 8.31 -19.16
N VAL A 151 6.44 9.15 -18.87
CA VAL A 151 5.62 9.80 -19.90
C VAL A 151 6.43 10.81 -20.71
N ARG A 152 7.24 11.67 -20.06
CA ARG A 152 8.12 12.63 -20.74
C ARG A 152 9.12 11.96 -21.66
N LYS A 153 9.79 10.90 -21.18
CA LYS A 153 10.74 10.08 -21.97
C LYS A 153 10.06 9.44 -23.18
N ARG A 154 8.83 8.94 -23.02
CA ARG A 154 8.02 8.39 -24.13
C ARG A 154 7.62 9.46 -25.15
N ALA A 155 7.31 10.68 -24.71
CA ALA A 155 6.96 11.78 -25.61
C ALA A 155 8.18 12.22 -26.45
N LYS A 156 9.35 12.41 -25.82
CA LYS A 156 10.60 12.75 -26.51
C LYS A 156 10.98 11.69 -27.57
N ARG A 157 10.99 10.41 -27.20
CA ARG A 157 11.26 9.28 -28.12
C ARG A 157 10.31 9.21 -29.32
N LYS A 158 9.09 9.75 -29.24
CA LYS A 158 8.17 9.80 -30.39
C LYS A 158 8.46 10.99 -31.31
N ARG A 159 8.94 12.11 -30.76
CA ARG A 159 9.35 13.29 -31.53
C ARG A 159 10.62 12.99 -32.32
N ASP A 160 11.61 12.37 -31.68
CA ASP A 160 12.89 12.00 -32.31
C ASP A 160 12.74 10.92 -33.41
N LYS A 161 11.61 10.19 -33.46
CA LYS A 161 11.29 9.21 -34.51
C LYS A 161 10.49 9.79 -35.68
N ARG A 162 10.11 11.06 -35.61
CA ARG A 162 9.34 11.77 -36.65
C ARG A 162 10.21 12.77 -37.44
N LEU A 163 11.44 12.99 -36.99
CA LEU A 163 12.52 13.68 -37.69
C LEU A 163 13.41 12.62 -38.34
#